data_AF-A0A9P8C8J6-F1
#
_entry.id   AF-A0A9P8C8J6-F1
#
_cell.length_a   1.000
_cell.length_b   1.000
_cell.length_c   1.000
_cell.angle_alpha   90.00
_cell.angle_beta   90.00
_cell.angle_gamma   90.00
#
_symmetry.space_group_name_H-M   'P 1'
#
loop_
_entity.id
_entity.type
_entity.pdbx_description
1 polymer ?
#
loop_
_entity_poly.entity_id
_entity_poly.type
_entity_poly.pdbx_seq_one_letter_code
_entity_poly.pdbx_strand_id
1 'polypeptide(L)'
;MGPSGTEPQPQEGIWTEASSTKFYQAILALSQKLQSKSPESPKDYRSTLCNRTDESAYALSYEEELHLADHFAFLAHAVPDDPAYSRLFTEVVKLSQMRIYRRLRTSQSKGSSHISVKAPVHAKVAENLTGIWSQTPQSLPDITNLRTDLLSLNTALVAVDSGSSDNQIELLKAAILKSHMVGNRGESKSLAARLEHLGFNKSKCQRREVQEIDKLSKYWQICIDLIRLSRQPQTRPLCKNLTLEVCVAPPRTMPIGSTERCSVHGEVQLILFYERYPKAPPPRAIGSSKAACLLCDLFVGYHGRYGLSHSHMKPYSRWTIPECRWATDSQREGLRGIVDAMTTKLRSYQQKGQQAFYHHVPFAESRAHVLLL
;
A
#
# COMPACT_ATOMS: atom_id res chain seq x y z
N MET A 1 0.07 -15.69 -61.54
CA MET A 1 -0.20 -14.71 -60.46
C MET A 1 -0.42 -15.49 -59.18
N GLY A 2 0.49 -15.40 -58.21
CA GLY A 2 0.25 -15.92 -56.85
C GLY A 2 -0.17 -14.76 -55.93
N PRO A 3 -1.04 -14.98 -54.94
CA PRO A 3 -1.44 -13.92 -54.03
C PRO A 3 -0.26 -13.50 -53.17
N SER A 4 0.06 -12.20 -53.15
CA SER A 4 1.03 -11.61 -52.24
C SER A 4 0.47 -11.63 -50.82
N GLY A 5 0.80 -12.65 -50.04
CA GLY A 5 0.53 -12.68 -48.61
C GLY A 5 1.34 -11.59 -47.91
N THR A 6 0.74 -10.41 -47.73
CA THR A 6 1.29 -9.39 -46.83
C THR A 6 1.32 -9.97 -45.43
N GLU A 7 2.52 -10.11 -44.86
CA GLU A 7 2.66 -10.39 -43.43
C GLU A 7 1.89 -9.31 -42.64
N PRO A 8 1.09 -9.69 -41.63
CA PRO A 8 0.43 -8.70 -40.78
C PRO A 8 1.52 -7.90 -40.07
N GLN A 9 1.57 -6.59 -40.34
CA GLN A 9 2.51 -5.70 -39.65
C GLN A 9 2.43 -5.92 -38.14
N PRO A 10 3.57 -5.96 -37.42
CA PRO A 10 3.57 -6.22 -35.99
C PRO A 10 2.76 -5.14 -35.28
N GLN A 11 1.56 -5.52 -34.80
CA GLN A 11 0.67 -4.60 -34.10
C GLN A 11 1.43 -3.92 -32.97
N GLU A 12 1.59 -2.60 -33.09
CA GLU A 12 2.37 -1.83 -32.13
C GLU A 12 1.85 -2.01 -30.70
N GLY A 13 2.78 -1.92 -29.74
CA GLY A 13 2.47 -2.01 -28.32
C GLY A 13 1.77 -0.77 -27.77
N ILE A 14 1.63 -0.74 -26.46
CA ILE A 14 1.28 0.50 -25.74
C ILE A 14 2.48 1.45 -25.79
N TRP A 15 3.70 0.93 -25.76
CA TRP A 15 4.92 1.71 -25.92
C TRP A 15 5.36 1.71 -27.38
N THR A 16 5.38 2.90 -27.98
CA THR A 16 6.25 3.19 -29.14
C THR A 16 7.62 3.66 -28.63
N GLU A 17 8.69 3.49 -29.40
CA GLU A 17 10.04 3.95 -29.01
C GLU A 17 10.05 5.45 -28.66
N ALA A 18 9.32 6.26 -29.44
CA ALA A 18 9.19 7.68 -29.22
C ALA A 18 8.41 8.03 -27.93
N SER A 19 7.28 7.37 -27.64
CA SER A 19 6.51 7.64 -26.41
C SER A 19 7.25 7.16 -25.16
N SER A 20 7.82 5.95 -25.20
CA SER A 20 8.64 5.38 -24.12
C SER A 20 9.82 6.29 -23.78
N THR A 21 10.60 6.70 -24.79
CA THR A 21 11.75 7.60 -24.58
C THR A 21 11.34 8.95 -23.98
N LYS A 22 10.27 9.57 -24.51
CA LYS A 22 9.72 10.84 -23.99
C LYS A 22 9.25 10.72 -22.52
N PHE A 23 8.66 9.58 -22.15
CA PHE A 23 8.13 9.29 -20.82
C PHE A 23 9.25 9.07 -19.79
N TYR A 24 10.22 8.18 -20.06
CA TYR A 24 11.31 7.92 -19.11
C TYR A 24 12.24 9.13 -18.93
N GLN A 25 12.52 9.90 -20.00
CA GLN A 25 13.20 11.20 -19.88
C GLN A 25 12.43 12.15 -18.95
N ALA A 26 11.10 12.23 -19.07
CA ALA A 26 10.27 13.09 -18.24
C ALA A 26 10.32 12.69 -16.74
N ILE A 27 10.24 11.39 -16.45
CA ILE A 27 10.32 10.89 -15.06
C ILE A 27 11.71 11.06 -14.48
N LEU A 28 12.78 10.79 -15.23
CA LEU A 28 14.15 10.89 -14.73
C LEU A 28 14.49 12.32 -14.32
N ALA A 29 14.22 13.30 -15.19
CA ALA A 29 14.45 14.71 -14.87
C ALA A 29 13.57 15.23 -13.71
N LEU A 30 12.30 14.79 -13.63
CA LEU A 30 11.44 15.14 -12.48
C LEU A 30 11.92 14.47 -11.17
N SER A 31 12.42 13.24 -11.25
CA SER A 31 12.96 12.51 -10.11
C SER A 31 14.24 13.16 -9.60
N GLN A 32 15.13 13.64 -10.49
CA GLN A 32 16.32 14.41 -10.14
C GLN A 32 15.93 15.74 -9.47
N LYS A 33 14.98 16.50 -10.03
CA LYS A 33 14.44 17.75 -9.43
C LYS A 33 13.86 17.53 -8.03
N LEU A 34 13.39 16.32 -7.71
CA LEU A 34 12.81 15.92 -6.42
C LEU A 34 13.75 15.13 -5.49
N GLN A 35 15.00 14.81 -5.88
CA GLN A 35 15.88 13.95 -5.07
C GLN A 35 16.26 14.54 -3.70
N SER A 36 16.18 15.86 -3.54
CA SER A 36 16.40 16.58 -2.27
C SER A 36 15.14 16.80 -1.42
N LYS A 37 13.94 16.55 -1.95
CA LYS A 37 12.65 16.96 -1.35
C LYS A 37 11.62 15.84 -1.39
N SER A 38 11.30 15.26 -0.23
CA SER A 38 10.15 14.35 -0.13
C SER A 38 8.85 15.16 -0.02
N PRO A 39 7.78 14.79 -0.75
CA PRO A 39 6.44 15.34 -0.51
C PRO A 39 6.04 15.19 0.96
N GLU A 40 5.23 16.13 1.46
CA GLU A 40 4.66 15.98 2.80
C GLU A 40 3.74 14.75 2.85
N SER A 41 3.70 14.08 4.01
CA SER A 41 2.72 13.03 4.23
C SER A 41 1.32 13.67 4.24
N PRO A 42 0.37 13.21 3.41
CA PRO A 42 -0.95 13.85 3.34
C PRO A 42 -1.67 13.77 4.68
N LYS A 43 -2.52 14.76 4.96
CA LYS A 43 -3.27 14.84 6.22
C LYS A 43 -4.28 13.70 6.32
N ASP A 44 -4.55 13.25 7.54
CA ASP A 44 -5.49 12.16 7.80
C ASP A 44 -6.93 12.61 7.49
N TYR A 45 -7.51 12.02 6.44
CA TYR A 45 -8.80 12.36 5.86
C TYR A 45 -9.98 11.76 6.64
N ARG A 46 -9.69 10.80 7.54
CA ARG A 46 -10.65 10.03 8.37
C ARG A 46 -11.43 10.87 9.41
N SER A 47 -11.33 12.20 9.34
CA SER A 47 -12.01 13.17 10.20
C SER A 47 -13.19 13.86 9.52
N THR A 48 -13.41 13.65 8.22
CA THR A 48 -14.41 14.37 7.43
C THR A 48 -15.75 13.63 7.40
N LEU A 49 -16.80 14.21 7.97
CA LEU A 49 -18.18 13.75 7.78
C LEU A 49 -18.67 14.09 6.38
N CYS A 50 -19.29 13.14 5.68
CA CYS A 50 -19.79 13.31 4.32
C CYS A 50 -21.32 13.46 4.29
N ASN A 51 -21.82 14.29 3.36
CA ASN A 51 -23.24 14.52 3.13
C ASN A 51 -23.76 13.60 2.01
N ARG A 52 -24.95 13.04 2.18
CA ARG A 52 -25.55 12.12 1.19
C ARG A 52 -26.20 12.89 0.04
N THR A 53 -25.60 12.83 -1.15
CA THR A 53 -26.26 13.13 -2.43
C THR A 53 -25.78 12.18 -3.53
N ASP A 54 -26.48 11.06 -3.73
CA ASP A 54 -26.94 10.65 -5.07
C ASP A 54 -27.78 9.37 -5.04
N GLU A 55 -28.72 9.28 -5.99
CA GLU A 55 -29.46 8.07 -6.32
C GLU A 55 -28.66 7.28 -7.37
N SER A 56 -27.95 6.23 -6.97
CA SER A 56 -27.11 5.43 -7.88
C SER A 56 -27.36 3.94 -7.75
N ALA A 57 -27.04 3.18 -8.81
CA ALA A 57 -27.21 1.73 -8.89
C ALA A 57 -26.19 0.92 -8.03
N TYR A 58 -25.51 1.57 -7.09
CA TYR A 58 -24.48 0.98 -6.21
C TYR A 58 -24.99 0.93 -4.77
N ALA A 59 -24.65 -0.14 -4.05
CA ALA A 59 -25.14 -0.38 -2.68
C ALA A 59 -24.49 0.49 -1.58
N LEU A 60 -23.53 1.35 -1.96
CA LEU A 60 -22.75 2.24 -1.10
C LEU A 60 -22.58 3.60 -1.80
N SER A 61 -22.30 4.66 -1.04
CA SER A 61 -21.74 5.88 -1.62
C SER A 61 -20.37 5.61 -2.27
N TYR A 62 -19.92 6.52 -3.14
CA TYR A 62 -18.60 6.38 -3.76
C TYR A 62 -17.48 6.48 -2.71
N GLU A 63 -17.63 7.39 -1.75
CA GLU A 63 -16.75 7.59 -0.60
C GLU A 63 -16.79 6.37 0.33
N GLU A 64 -17.96 5.75 0.52
CA GLU A 64 -18.09 4.50 1.26
C GLU A 64 -17.37 3.33 0.56
N GLU A 65 -17.38 3.26 -0.78
CA GLU A 65 -16.58 2.28 -1.54
C GLU A 65 -15.07 2.56 -1.47
N LEU A 66 -14.66 3.83 -1.54
CA LEU A 66 -13.27 4.27 -1.37
C LEU A 66 -12.75 3.89 0.02
N HIS A 67 -13.53 4.20 1.06
CA HIS A 67 -13.28 3.79 2.43
C HIS A 67 -13.34 2.26 2.60
N LEU A 68 -14.24 1.54 1.94
CA LEU A 68 -14.30 0.07 2.05
C LEU A 68 -13.06 -0.57 1.42
N ALA A 69 -12.60 -0.09 0.27
CA ALA A 69 -11.36 -0.55 -0.36
C ALA A 69 -10.13 -0.26 0.52
N ASP A 70 -10.10 0.88 1.21
CA ASP A 70 -9.12 1.18 2.25
C ASP A 70 -9.26 0.31 3.50
N HIS A 71 -10.48 -0.01 3.95
CA HIS A 71 -10.71 -0.83 5.13
C HIS A 71 -10.38 -2.31 4.88
N PHE A 72 -10.60 -2.81 3.66
CA PHE A 72 -10.03 -4.08 3.18
C PHE A 72 -8.50 -4.08 3.16
N ALA A 73 -7.85 -2.90 3.19
CA ALA A 73 -6.42 -2.79 3.45
C ALA A 73 -6.09 -2.51 4.94
N PHE A 74 -6.90 -1.74 5.69
CA PHE A 74 -6.46 -0.97 6.86
C PHE A 74 -7.59 -0.32 7.78
N LEU A 75 -8.08 -1.04 8.80
CA LEU A 75 -8.68 -0.54 10.11
C LEU A 75 -10.18 -0.11 10.08
N ALA A 76 -10.99 0.02 11.14
CA ALA A 76 -10.96 -0.27 12.60
C ALA A 76 -12.44 -0.43 13.13
N HIS A 77 -12.92 -0.97 14.28
CA HIS A 77 -12.46 -1.66 15.52
C HIS A 77 -13.64 -2.60 16.04
N ALA A 78 -13.39 -3.65 16.86
CA ALA A 78 -14.36 -4.56 17.56
C ALA A 78 -13.64 -5.63 18.46
N VAL A 79 -14.39 -6.35 19.32
CA VAL A 79 -13.91 -7.17 20.48
C VAL A 79 -13.40 -8.60 20.14
N PRO A 80 -12.36 -9.17 20.81
CA PRO A 80 -11.66 -10.39 20.36
C PRO A 80 -12.37 -11.76 20.44
N ASP A 81 -13.40 -11.93 21.28
CA ASP A 81 -13.73 -13.25 21.86
C ASP A 81 -14.72 -14.15 21.07
N ASP A 82 -15.04 -13.82 19.81
CA ASP A 82 -15.83 -14.71 18.93
C ASP A 82 -14.90 -15.69 18.17
N PRO A 83 -15.19 -17.01 18.12
CA PRO A 83 -14.46 -18.00 17.32
C PRO A 83 -14.26 -17.64 15.83
N ALA A 84 -15.06 -16.72 15.27
CA ALA A 84 -14.82 -16.10 13.97
C ALA A 84 -13.47 -15.36 13.89
N TYR A 85 -13.05 -14.64 14.94
CA TYR A 85 -11.76 -13.95 14.98
C TYR A 85 -10.61 -14.94 14.90
N SER A 86 -10.64 -16.01 15.71
CA SER A 86 -9.58 -17.02 15.73
C SER A 86 -9.43 -17.73 14.37
N ARG A 87 -10.55 -18.08 13.72
CA ARG A 87 -10.56 -18.68 12.38
C ARG A 87 -10.05 -17.72 11.32
N LEU A 88 -10.61 -16.52 11.23
CA LEU A 88 -10.20 -15.52 10.23
C LEU A 88 -8.73 -15.11 10.39
N PHE A 89 -8.28 -14.92 11.63
CA PHE A 89 -6.89 -14.54 11.92
C PHE A 89 -5.90 -15.64 11.54
N THR A 90 -6.28 -16.91 11.71
CA THR A 90 -5.50 -18.06 11.24
C THR A 90 -5.33 -18.03 9.72
N GLU A 91 -6.40 -17.77 8.95
CA GLU A 91 -6.32 -17.68 7.48
C GLU A 91 -5.57 -16.44 6.99
N VAL A 92 -5.75 -15.27 7.64
CA VAL A 92 -5.00 -14.04 7.33
C VAL A 92 -3.50 -14.22 7.57
N VAL A 93 -3.11 -14.92 8.65
CA VAL A 93 -1.71 -15.22 8.96
C VAL A 93 -1.12 -16.25 7.99
N LYS A 94 -1.85 -17.32 7.64
CA LYS A 94 -1.44 -18.27 6.58
C LYS A 94 -1.20 -17.56 5.24
N LEU A 95 -2.19 -16.83 4.74
CA LEU A 95 -2.12 -16.10 3.47
C LEU A 95 -0.98 -15.07 3.44
N SER A 96 -0.66 -14.48 4.60
CA SER A 96 0.39 -13.46 4.73
C SER A 96 1.74 -14.00 5.20
N GLN A 97 1.91 -15.30 5.48
CA GLN A 97 3.02 -15.85 6.27
C GLN A 97 4.40 -15.40 5.75
N MET A 98 4.68 -15.61 4.46
CA MET A 98 5.94 -15.22 3.82
C MET A 98 6.15 -13.69 3.76
N ARG A 99 5.07 -12.90 3.74
CA ARG A 99 5.13 -11.43 3.83
C ARG A 99 5.46 -10.98 5.26
N ILE A 100 5.01 -11.72 6.28
CA ILE A 100 5.31 -11.45 7.69
C ILE A 100 6.76 -11.83 8.01
N TYR A 101 7.25 -13.01 7.61
CA TYR A 101 8.67 -13.38 7.81
C TYR A 101 9.64 -12.39 7.15
N ARG A 102 9.37 -11.98 5.90
CA ARG A 102 10.18 -10.96 5.20
C ARG A 102 10.14 -9.58 5.88
N ARG A 103 9.09 -9.27 6.66
CA ARG A 103 9.00 -8.06 7.48
C ARG A 103 9.81 -8.18 8.76
N LEU A 104 9.68 -9.31 9.46
CA LEU A 104 10.41 -9.63 10.69
C LEU A 104 11.91 -9.83 10.48
N ARG A 105 12.30 -10.20 9.25
CA ARG A 105 13.66 -10.61 8.84
C ARG A 105 14.14 -11.85 9.62
N THR A 106 13.22 -12.78 9.87
CA THR A 106 13.49 -14.04 10.59
C THR A 106 14.34 -15.00 9.76
N SER A 107 15.12 -15.81 10.46
CA SER A 107 15.83 -16.99 9.94
C SER A 107 14.93 -17.98 9.21
N GLN A 108 13.63 -17.99 9.53
CA GLN A 108 12.57 -18.78 8.88
C GLN A 108 12.29 -18.36 7.42
N SER A 109 12.75 -17.19 6.97
CA SER A 109 12.42 -16.64 5.64
C SER A 109 13.08 -17.35 4.44
N LYS A 110 13.72 -18.53 4.61
CA LYS A 110 14.59 -19.25 3.65
C LYS A 110 13.92 -19.64 2.32
N GLY A 111 13.68 -18.66 1.45
CA GLY A 111 13.02 -18.81 0.15
C GLY A 111 13.29 -17.66 -0.82
N SER A 112 14.41 -16.95 -0.66
CA SER A 112 14.92 -15.99 -1.64
C SER A 112 16.39 -15.67 -1.39
N SER A 113 17.23 -15.74 -2.41
CA SER A 113 18.68 -15.45 -2.38
C SER A 113 19.08 -14.00 -2.05
N HIS A 114 18.11 -13.16 -1.68
CA HIS A 114 18.31 -11.74 -1.32
C HIS A 114 17.99 -11.44 0.16
N ILE A 115 18.10 -12.42 1.07
CA ILE A 115 17.88 -12.23 2.52
C ILE A 115 19.11 -11.57 3.15
N SER A 116 19.23 -10.29 2.84
CA SER A 116 19.62 -9.17 3.70
C SER A 116 20.51 -9.48 4.91
N VAL A 117 21.73 -8.95 4.87
CA VAL A 117 22.69 -8.80 6.00
C VAL A 117 22.20 -7.77 7.04
N LYS A 118 20.95 -7.90 7.51
CA LYS A 118 20.31 -6.93 8.42
C LYS A 118 19.61 -7.66 9.55
N ALA A 119 19.95 -7.29 10.78
CA ALA A 119 19.45 -7.90 12.00
C ALA A 119 17.91 -8.04 12.03
N PRO A 120 17.37 -9.10 12.65
CA PRO A 120 15.94 -9.26 12.91
C PRO A 120 15.31 -8.07 13.62
N VAL A 121 13.98 -7.95 13.50
CA VAL A 121 13.23 -6.89 14.19
C VAL A 121 13.38 -7.01 15.72
N HIS A 122 13.43 -8.22 16.30
CA HIS A 122 13.64 -8.39 17.75
C HIS A 122 14.96 -7.78 18.23
N ALA A 123 16.09 -8.10 17.59
CA ALA A 123 17.40 -7.58 17.96
C ALA A 123 17.44 -6.05 17.93
N LYS A 124 16.83 -5.44 16.89
CA LYS A 124 16.74 -3.98 16.81
C LYS A 124 15.68 -3.39 17.75
N VAL A 125 14.66 -4.11 18.18
CA VAL A 125 13.76 -3.69 19.27
C VAL A 125 14.53 -3.71 20.60
N ALA A 126 15.25 -4.77 20.93
CA ALA A 126 16.07 -4.85 22.15
C ALA A 126 17.12 -3.72 22.24
N GLU A 127 17.83 -3.43 21.16
CA GLU A 127 18.78 -2.31 21.04
C GLU A 127 18.10 -0.94 21.18
N ASN A 128 16.92 -0.77 20.57
CA ASN A 128 16.15 0.46 20.74
C ASN A 128 15.65 0.62 22.19
N LEU A 129 15.27 -0.47 22.88
CA LEU A 129 14.81 -0.43 24.27
C LEU A 129 15.92 0.10 25.20
N THR A 130 17.14 -0.43 25.13
CA THR A 130 18.25 0.05 25.98
C THR A 130 18.60 1.52 25.73
N GLY A 131 18.55 1.96 24.46
CA GLY A 131 18.76 3.36 24.06
C GLY A 131 17.59 4.32 24.31
N ILE A 132 16.39 3.81 24.60
CA ILE A 132 15.21 4.63 24.93
C ILE A 132 15.12 4.84 26.45
N TRP A 133 15.25 3.78 27.26
CA TRP A 133 15.04 3.86 28.71
C TRP A 133 16.17 4.51 29.51
N SER A 134 17.33 4.74 28.90
CA SER A 134 18.49 5.41 29.49
C SER A 134 18.40 6.95 29.47
N GLN A 135 17.39 7.52 28.80
CA GLN A 135 17.28 8.97 28.53
C GLN A 135 15.99 9.60 29.05
N THR A 136 15.19 8.91 29.87
CA THR A 136 13.84 9.34 30.23
C THR A 136 13.56 9.06 31.70
N PRO A 137 12.94 10.01 32.46
CA PRO A 137 12.61 9.79 33.86
C PRO A 137 11.77 8.52 34.06
N GLN A 138 12.18 7.68 35.01
CA GLN A 138 11.60 6.35 35.25
C GLN A 138 10.23 6.38 35.98
N SER A 139 9.65 7.57 36.17
CA SER A 139 8.56 7.84 37.13
C SER A 139 7.15 7.91 36.52
N LEU A 140 6.98 7.87 35.20
CA LEU A 140 5.67 7.91 34.55
C LEU A 140 5.10 6.49 34.32
N PRO A 141 3.91 6.15 34.87
CA PRO A 141 3.33 4.81 34.73
C PRO A 141 3.21 4.31 33.29
N ASP A 142 2.86 5.18 32.34
CA ASP A 142 2.67 4.79 30.94
C ASP A 142 3.97 4.44 30.20
N ILE A 143 5.10 4.96 30.67
CA ILE A 143 6.44 4.60 30.19
C ILE A 143 6.80 3.20 30.69
N THR A 144 6.48 2.88 31.95
CA THR A 144 6.62 1.54 32.52
C THR A 144 5.67 0.53 31.85
N ASN A 145 4.43 0.93 31.57
CA ASN A 145 3.48 0.12 30.79
C ASN A 145 4.01 -0.15 29.37
N LEU A 146 4.50 0.88 28.66
CA LEU A 146 5.07 0.74 27.32
C LEU A 146 6.31 -0.17 27.31
N ARG A 147 7.19 -0.03 28.31
CA ARG A 147 8.37 -0.91 28.49
C ARG A 147 7.95 -2.37 28.68
N THR A 148 6.94 -2.63 29.51
CA THR A 148 6.39 -3.98 29.74
C THR A 148 5.74 -4.55 28.47
N ASP A 149 4.91 -3.76 27.77
CA ASP A 149 4.29 -4.14 26.52
C ASP A 149 5.36 -4.51 25.46
N LEU A 150 6.40 -3.70 25.31
CA LEU A 150 7.48 -3.91 24.34
C LEU A 150 8.40 -5.09 24.69
N LEU A 151 8.69 -5.34 25.97
CA LEU A 151 9.43 -6.55 26.40
C LEU A 151 8.61 -7.82 26.11
N SER A 152 7.30 -7.77 26.39
CA SER A 152 6.35 -8.85 26.08
C SER A 152 6.32 -9.14 24.57
N LEU A 153 6.26 -8.09 23.74
CA LEU A 153 6.36 -8.19 22.28
C LEU A 153 7.71 -8.79 21.85
N ASN A 154 8.83 -8.28 22.37
CA ASN A 154 10.16 -8.75 21.98
C ASN A 154 10.33 -10.26 22.21
N THR A 155 9.83 -10.76 23.34
CA THR A 155 9.83 -12.21 23.66
C THR A 155 9.09 -13.03 22.60
N ALA A 156 7.93 -12.57 22.13
CA ALA A 156 7.20 -13.25 21.05
C ALA A 156 7.88 -13.13 19.68
N LEU A 157 8.53 -12.00 19.38
CA LEU A 157 9.31 -11.84 18.15
C LEU A 157 10.54 -12.74 18.11
N VAL A 158 11.19 -12.98 19.26
CA VAL A 158 12.26 -14.00 19.39
C VAL A 158 11.69 -15.40 19.20
N ALA A 159 10.55 -15.73 19.83
CA ALA A 159 9.92 -17.05 19.72
C ALA A 159 9.49 -17.40 18.28
N VAL A 160 9.05 -16.42 17.46
CA VAL A 160 8.81 -16.63 16.02
C VAL A 160 10.09 -17.00 15.26
N ASP A 161 11.24 -16.45 15.65
CA ASP A 161 12.50 -16.70 14.97
C ASP A 161 13.09 -18.09 15.34
N SER A 162 13.00 -18.47 16.62
CA SER A 162 13.54 -19.74 17.14
C SER A 162 12.57 -20.94 17.09
N GLY A 163 11.27 -20.72 16.91
CA GLY A 163 10.25 -21.78 16.99
C GLY A 163 10.22 -22.76 15.81
N SER A 164 9.85 -24.03 16.09
CA SER A 164 9.63 -25.07 15.08
C SER A 164 8.47 -24.75 14.14
N SER A 165 8.51 -25.34 12.94
CA SER A 165 7.50 -25.20 11.87
C SER A 165 6.06 -25.31 12.36
N ASP A 166 5.81 -26.27 13.24
CA ASP A 166 4.46 -26.79 13.50
C ASP A 166 3.65 -25.80 14.37
N ASN A 167 4.33 -24.97 15.16
CA ASN A 167 3.74 -23.94 16.00
C ASN A 167 3.85 -22.51 15.39
N GLN A 168 4.44 -22.36 14.20
CA GLN A 168 4.74 -21.04 13.63
C GLN A 168 3.52 -20.13 13.46
N ILE A 169 2.34 -20.69 13.13
CA ILE A 169 1.12 -19.87 12.96
C ILE A 169 0.69 -19.22 14.29
N GLU A 170 0.71 -19.96 15.41
CA GLU A 170 0.35 -19.39 16.71
C GLU A 170 1.43 -18.45 17.26
N LEU A 171 2.71 -18.72 17.00
CA LEU A 171 3.81 -17.81 17.31
C LEU A 171 3.66 -16.47 16.56
N LEU A 172 3.34 -16.52 15.26
CA LEU A 172 3.04 -15.33 14.45
C LEU A 172 1.81 -14.58 14.95
N LYS A 173 0.72 -15.30 15.30
CA LYS A 173 -0.50 -14.71 15.89
C LYS A 173 -0.18 -14.00 17.20
N ALA A 174 0.60 -14.61 18.10
CA ALA A 174 1.02 -14.00 19.35
C ALA A 174 1.89 -12.75 19.16
N ALA A 175 2.84 -12.78 18.22
CA ALA A 175 3.68 -11.63 17.89
C ALA A 175 2.88 -10.47 17.28
N ILE A 176 1.89 -10.76 16.43
CA ILE A 176 0.98 -9.78 15.82
C ILE A 176 0.04 -9.17 16.88
N LEU A 177 -0.56 -9.97 17.75
CA LEU A 177 -1.42 -9.50 18.84
C LEU A 177 -0.66 -8.56 19.78
N LYS A 178 0.56 -8.94 20.20
CA LYS A 178 1.40 -8.07 21.03
C LYS A 178 1.86 -6.80 20.29
N SER A 179 2.11 -6.88 18.98
CA SER A 179 2.40 -5.69 18.16
C SER A 179 1.22 -4.73 18.13
N HIS A 180 -0.01 -5.26 18.16
CA HIS A 180 -1.23 -4.48 18.24
C HIS A 180 -1.42 -3.86 19.64
N MET A 181 -1.30 -4.65 20.72
CA MET A 181 -1.43 -4.17 22.11
C MET A 181 -0.40 -3.09 22.47
N VAL A 182 0.82 -3.19 21.94
CA VAL A 182 1.89 -2.18 22.11
C VAL A 182 1.47 -0.80 21.56
N GLY A 183 0.83 -0.78 20.38
CA GLY A 183 0.45 0.47 19.71
C GLY A 183 -0.96 0.97 20.00
N ASN A 184 -1.87 0.10 20.46
CA ASN A 184 -3.29 0.38 20.61
C ASN A 184 -3.70 0.40 22.10
N ARG A 185 -3.36 1.49 22.80
CA ARG A 185 -3.75 1.79 24.19
C ARG A 185 -4.25 3.22 24.30
N GLY A 186 -5.40 3.41 24.97
CA GLY A 186 -6.02 4.72 25.16
C GLY A 186 -6.28 5.44 23.84
N GLU A 187 -5.82 6.69 23.77
CA GLU A 187 -5.84 7.61 22.61
C GLU A 187 -5.21 7.01 21.33
N SER A 188 -4.14 6.23 21.54
CA SER A 188 -3.16 5.90 20.51
C SER A 188 -3.56 4.68 19.69
N LYS A 189 -3.48 4.80 18.36
CA LYS A 189 -3.80 3.74 17.38
C LYS A 189 -2.56 3.18 16.66
N SER A 190 -1.37 3.56 17.13
CA SER A 190 -0.05 3.13 16.63
C SER A 190 1.02 3.35 17.70
N LEU A 191 2.10 2.56 17.64
CA LEU A 191 3.28 2.77 18.48
C LEU A 191 3.94 4.11 18.16
N ALA A 192 3.95 4.55 16.90
CA ALA A 192 4.40 5.90 16.55
C ALA A 192 3.61 6.98 17.30
N ALA A 193 2.28 6.94 17.29
CA ALA A 193 1.45 7.92 18.00
C ALA A 193 1.59 7.83 19.52
N ARG A 194 1.69 6.61 20.08
CA ARG A 194 1.95 6.41 21.52
C ARG A 194 3.29 6.98 21.96
N LEU A 195 4.32 6.89 21.12
CA LEU A 195 5.62 7.50 21.38
C LEU A 195 5.55 9.04 21.27
N GLU A 196 4.86 9.59 20.27
CA GLU A 196 4.68 11.04 20.11
C GLU A 196 3.89 11.64 21.29
N HIS A 197 2.82 10.97 21.75
CA HIS A 197 2.05 11.37 22.94
C HIS A 197 2.88 11.32 24.24
N LEU A 198 3.81 10.36 24.36
CA LEU A 198 4.76 10.27 25.48
C LEU A 198 5.97 11.21 25.33
N GLY A 199 5.93 12.19 24.43
CA GLY A 199 6.96 13.22 24.26
C GLY A 199 8.24 12.74 23.57
N PHE A 200 8.26 11.54 22.97
CA PHE A 200 9.42 11.10 22.19
C PHE A 200 9.53 11.90 20.88
N ASN A 201 10.77 12.24 20.51
CA ASN A 201 11.01 13.03 19.32
C ASN A 201 10.67 12.27 18.03
N LYS A 202 10.27 13.02 16.99
CA LYS A 202 9.82 12.49 15.69
C LYS A 202 10.80 11.50 15.05
N SER A 203 12.11 11.66 15.29
CA SER A 203 13.16 10.73 14.79
C SER A 203 13.28 9.42 15.57
N LYS A 204 12.77 9.32 16.80
CA LYS A 204 12.51 8.04 17.49
C LYS A 204 11.20 7.42 16.99
N CYS A 205 10.13 8.19 16.87
CA CYS A 205 8.79 7.72 16.48
C CYS A 205 8.74 7.20 15.03
N GLN A 206 9.49 7.81 14.12
CA GLN A 206 9.59 7.39 12.71
C GLN A 206 10.62 6.28 12.45
N ARG A 207 11.29 5.71 13.48
CA ARG A 207 12.26 4.61 13.32
C ARG A 207 11.63 3.42 12.59
N ARG A 208 12.41 2.76 11.74
CA ARG A 208 11.91 1.67 10.90
C ARG A 208 11.25 0.57 11.73
N GLU A 209 11.82 0.23 12.87
CA GLU A 209 11.35 -0.83 13.76
C GLU A 209 9.95 -0.51 14.29
N VAL A 210 9.71 0.72 14.73
CA VAL A 210 8.37 1.22 15.10
C VAL A 210 7.41 1.04 13.94
N GLN A 211 7.81 1.47 12.74
CA GLN A 211 6.95 1.31 11.55
C GLN A 211 6.69 -0.16 11.17
N GLU A 212 7.62 -1.10 11.39
CA GLU A 212 7.36 -2.52 11.10
C GLU A 212 6.44 -3.14 12.18
N ILE A 213 6.57 -2.76 13.46
CA ILE A 213 5.62 -3.13 14.53
C ILE A 213 4.22 -2.60 14.20
N ASP A 214 4.12 -1.33 13.81
CA ASP A 214 2.86 -0.73 13.38
C ASP A 214 2.28 -1.48 12.18
N LYS A 215 3.08 -1.88 11.21
CA LYS A 215 2.63 -2.71 10.06
C LYS A 215 2.30 -4.16 10.44
N LEU A 216 2.78 -4.69 11.58
CA LEU A 216 2.35 -5.99 12.13
C LEU A 216 0.97 -5.88 12.77
N SER A 217 0.69 -4.81 13.53
CA SER A 217 -0.61 -4.59 14.21
C SER A 217 -1.83 -4.68 13.26
N LYS A 218 -1.61 -4.41 11.97
CA LYS A 218 -2.63 -4.35 10.93
C LYS A 218 -3.16 -5.74 10.52
N TYR A 219 -2.39 -6.81 10.73
CA TYR A 219 -2.85 -8.19 10.46
C TYR A 219 -3.89 -8.69 11.46
N TRP A 220 -3.87 -8.21 12.71
CA TRP A 220 -4.98 -8.45 13.65
C TRP A 220 -6.13 -7.47 13.37
N GLN A 221 -5.82 -6.20 13.11
CA GLN A 221 -6.85 -5.19 12.87
C GLN A 221 -7.72 -5.52 11.65
N ILE A 222 -7.17 -5.96 10.51
CA ILE A 222 -8.00 -6.39 9.35
C ILE A 222 -8.99 -7.51 9.70
N CYS A 223 -8.64 -8.43 10.61
CA CYS A 223 -9.56 -9.48 11.06
C CYS A 223 -10.75 -8.89 11.84
N ILE A 224 -10.47 -7.91 12.69
CA ILE A 224 -11.48 -7.13 13.41
C ILE A 224 -12.41 -6.39 12.43
N ASP A 225 -11.84 -5.77 11.40
CA ASP A 225 -12.57 -4.90 10.46
C ASP A 225 -13.54 -5.71 9.60
N LEU A 226 -13.06 -6.82 9.05
CA LEU A 226 -13.86 -7.77 8.27
C LEU A 226 -15.02 -8.35 9.07
N ILE A 227 -14.80 -8.68 10.36
CA ILE A 227 -15.87 -9.20 11.22
C ILE A 227 -16.89 -8.10 11.56
N ARG A 228 -16.46 -6.86 11.81
CA ARG A 228 -17.37 -5.70 11.96
C ARG A 228 -18.25 -5.53 10.70
N LEU A 229 -17.64 -5.48 9.52
CA LEU A 229 -18.36 -5.32 8.24
C LEU A 229 -19.31 -6.49 7.97
N SER A 230 -18.92 -7.74 8.28
CA SER A 230 -19.78 -8.92 8.12
C SER A 230 -21.01 -8.93 9.03
N ARG A 231 -21.02 -8.13 10.11
CA ARG A 231 -22.10 -8.03 11.10
C ARG A 231 -23.02 -6.82 10.86
N GLN A 232 -22.48 -5.71 10.36
CA GLN A 232 -23.24 -4.48 10.08
C GLN A 232 -24.32 -4.73 9.01
N PRO A 233 -25.61 -4.42 9.24
CA PRO A 233 -26.68 -4.73 8.29
C PRO A 233 -26.48 -4.19 6.88
N GLN A 234 -25.83 -3.03 6.74
CA GLN A 234 -25.57 -2.33 5.49
C GLN A 234 -24.50 -3.02 4.63
N THR A 235 -23.37 -3.43 5.24
CA THR A 235 -22.20 -4.00 4.55
C THR A 235 -22.18 -5.53 4.56
N ARG A 236 -22.93 -6.17 5.45
CA ARG A 236 -23.12 -7.63 5.53
C ARG A 236 -23.51 -8.31 4.22
N PRO A 237 -24.34 -7.75 3.32
CA PRO A 237 -24.60 -8.34 2.00
C PRO A 237 -23.33 -8.49 1.15
N LEU A 238 -22.44 -7.51 1.19
CA LEU A 238 -21.18 -7.48 0.44
C LEU A 238 -20.21 -8.56 0.96
N CYS A 239 -20.22 -8.81 2.28
CA CYS A 239 -19.35 -9.80 2.91
C CYS A 239 -19.77 -11.27 2.68
N LYS A 240 -20.89 -11.56 2.00
CA LYS A 240 -21.36 -12.95 1.78
C LYS A 240 -20.55 -13.71 0.73
N ASN A 241 -20.13 -13.02 -0.33
CA ASN A 241 -19.62 -13.64 -1.57
C ASN A 241 -18.19 -13.18 -1.90
N LEU A 242 -17.33 -13.05 -0.87
CA LEU A 242 -15.95 -12.58 -1.05
C LEU A 242 -15.08 -13.63 -1.77
N THR A 243 -14.66 -13.35 -3.00
CA THR A 243 -13.69 -14.16 -3.74
C THR A 243 -12.26 -13.68 -3.47
N LEU A 244 -11.30 -14.61 -3.39
CA LEU A 244 -9.87 -14.31 -3.36
C LEU A 244 -9.26 -14.65 -4.71
N GLU A 245 -9.05 -13.63 -5.56
CA GLU A 245 -8.46 -13.78 -6.89
C GLU A 245 -6.99 -13.35 -6.87
N VAL A 246 -6.08 -14.17 -7.43
CA VAL A 246 -4.63 -13.90 -7.43
C VAL A 246 -4.23 -13.14 -8.68
N CYS A 247 -4.12 -11.81 -8.58
CA CYS A 247 -3.55 -10.98 -9.63
C CYS A 247 -2.04 -11.24 -9.74
N VAL A 248 -1.61 -11.94 -10.81
CA VAL A 248 -0.19 -12.27 -11.05
C VAL A 248 0.52 -11.05 -11.65
N ALA A 249 1.52 -10.54 -10.94
CA ALA A 249 2.31 -9.40 -11.38
C ALA A 249 3.08 -9.71 -12.70
N PRO A 250 2.99 -8.86 -13.74
CA PRO A 250 3.79 -9.00 -14.95
C PRO A 250 5.30 -9.00 -14.68
N PRO A 251 6.11 -9.71 -15.49
CA PRO A 251 7.56 -9.73 -15.33
C PRO A 251 8.18 -8.34 -15.52
N ARG A 252 9.34 -8.11 -14.90
CA ARG A 252 10.07 -6.85 -15.03
C ARG A 252 10.72 -6.70 -16.40
N THR A 253 10.22 -5.73 -17.17
CA THR A 253 10.75 -5.31 -18.47
C THR A 253 11.88 -4.29 -18.32
N MET A 254 12.53 -3.95 -19.43
CA MET A 254 13.44 -2.80 -19.54
C MET A 254 12.99 -1.99 -20.77
N PRO A 255 12.01 -1.08 -20.63
CA PRO A 255 11.46 -0.33 -21.75
C PRO A 255 12.48 0.65 -22.36
N ILE A 256 12.30 1.00 -23.64
CA ILE A 256 13.23 1.89 -24.35
C ILE A 256 13.26 3.28 -23.67
N GLY A 257 14.46 3.79 -23.42
CA GLY A 257 14.68 5.03 -22.67
C GLY A 257 14.73 4.86 -21.14
N SER A 258 14.42 3.68 -20.59
CA SER A 258 14.72 3.36 -19.19
C SER A 258 16.17 2.90 -19.03
N THR A 259 16.85 3.37 -17.99
CA THR A 259 18.19 2.91 -17.59
C THR A 259 18.16 1.68 -16.67
N GLU A 260 16.96 1.24 -16.23
CA GLU A 260 16.80 0.17 -15.24
C GLU A 260 15.60 -0.74 -15.57
N ARG A 261 15.58 -1.96 -14.98
CA ARG A 261 14.41 -2.84 -15.07
C ARG A 261 13.22 -2.28 -14.28
N CYS A 262 12.17 -1.92 -15.00
CA CYS A 262 10.93 -1.41 -14.44
C CYS A 262 10.01 -2.52 -13.92
N SER A 263 9.02 -2.15 -13.12
CA SER A 263 7.98 -3.03 -12.60
C SER A 263 6.61 -2.36 -12.69
N VAL A 264 5.60 -3.13 -13.10
CA VAL A 264 4.20 -2.70 -13.07
C VAL A 264 3.76 -2.61 -11.61
N HIS A 265 3.21 -1.46 -11.21
CA HIS A 265 2.73 -1.24 -9.84
C HIS A 265 1.36 -1.91 -9.61
N GLY A 266 0.99 -2.16 -8.34
CA GLY A 266 -0.21 -2.95 -8.00
C GLY A 266 -1.51 -2.29 -8.44
N GLU A 267 -1.57 -0.96 -8.37
CA GLU A 267 -2.71 -0.14 -8.80
C GLU A 267 -2.94 -0.31 -10.32
N VAL A 268 -1.84 -0.32 -11.09
CA VAL A 268 -1.86 -0.55 -12.55
C VAL A 268 -2.24 -2.00 -12.88
N GLN A 269 -1.74 -2.98 -12.11
CA GLN A 269 -2.09 -4.39 -12.29
C GLN A 269 -3.61 -4.62 -12.11
N LEU A 270 -4.22 -3.98 -11.13
CA LEU A 270 -5.67 -4.09 -10.86
C LEU A 270 -6.52 -3.44 -11.97
N ILE A 271 -6.14 -2.25 -12.46
CA ILE A 271 -6.83 -1.64 -13.62
C ILE A 271 -6.76 -2.55 -14.85
N LEU A 272 -5.57 -3.05 -15.18
CA LEU A 272 -5.36 -3.91 -16.35
C LEU A 272 -6.02 -5.29 -16.21
N PHE A 273 -6.23 -5.76 -14.98
CA PHE A 273 -7.04 -6.94 -14.70
C PHE A 273 -8.51 -6.71 -15.07
N TYR A 274 -9.11 -5.60 -14.64
CA TYR A 274 -10.51 -5.28 -14.95
C TYR A 274 -10.75 -4.81 -16.39
N GLU A 275 -9.76 -4.22 -17.06
CA GLU A 275 -9.79 -4.00 -18.52
C GLU A 275 -9.79 -5.31 -19.32
N ARG A 276 -9.11 -6.34 -18.81
CA ARG A 276 -9.09 -7.67 -19.44
C ARG A 276 -10.31 -8.52 -19.08
N TYR A 277 -10.82 -8.36 -17.86
CA TYR A 277 -11.95 -9.13 -17.32
C TYR A 277 -13.00 -8.18 -16.70
N PRO A 278 -13.79 -7.47 -17.53
CA PRO A 278 -14.83 -6.58 -17.05
C PRO A 278 -15.82 -7.29 -16.12
N LYS A 279 -16.27 -6.58 -15.08
CA LYS A 279 -17.33 -7.01 -14.15
C LYS A 279 -18.50 -6.02 -14.27
N ALA A 280 -19.70 -6.48 -13.95
CA ALA A 280 -20.92 -5.66 -13.94
C ALA A 280 -21.59 -5.73 -12.56
N PRO A 281 -21.70 -4.62 -11.81
CA PRO A 281 -21.04 -3.33 -12.06
C PRO A 281 -19.50 -3.43 -11.98
N PRO A 282 -18.76 -2.50 -12.57
CA PRO A 282 -17.32 -2.36 -12.32
C PRO A 282 -17.07 -1.83 -10.90
N PRO A 283 -15.94 -2.17 -10.26
CA PRO A 283 -15.58 -1.55 -8.98
C PRO A 283 -15.23 -0.07 -9.20
N ARG A 284 -15.69 0.84 -8.32
CA ARG A 284 -15.37 2.28 -8.44
C ARG A 284 -14.11 2.72 -7.70
N ALA A 285 -13.54 1.88 -6.84
CA ALA A 285 -12.40 2.19 -6.00
C ALA A 285 -11.30 1.10 -6.06
N ILE A 286 -10.03 1.52 -5.94
CA ILE A 286 -8.86 0.62 -5.90
C ILE A 286 -8.05 0.88 -4.62
N GLY A 287 -8.11 -0.07 -3.70
CA GLY A 287 -7.33 -0.06 -2.46
C GLY A 287 -5.94 -0.68 -2.65
N SER A 288 -4.93 -0.13 -1.97
CA SER A 288 -3.56 -0.63 -2.01
C SER A 288 -2.91 -0.66 -0.62
N SER A 289 -2.12 -1.68 -0.32
CA SER A 289 -1.42 -1.81 0.98
C SER A 289 -0.21 -0.89 1.14
N LYS A 290 -0.12 0.13 0.29
CA LYS A 290 0.70 1.34 0.36
C LYS A 290 -0.13 2.46 -0.30
N ALA A 291 0.15 3.71 0.08
CA ALA A 291 -0.25 4.84 -0.75
C ALA A 291 0.25 4.68 -2.19
N ALA A 292 -0.54 5.13 -3.15
CA ALA A 292 -0.16 5.18 -4.56
C ALA A 292 1.07 6.08 -4.78
N CYS A 293 1.83 5.83 -5.85
CA CYS A 293 2.88 6.76 -6.27
C CYS A 293 2.33 7.79 -7.27
N LEU A 294 3.09 8.86 -7.54
CA LEU A 294 2.70 9.91 -8.50
C LEU A 294 2.25 9.34 -9.85
N LEU A 295 2.90 8.28 -10.32
CA LEU A 295 2.61 7.67 -11.62
C LEU A 295 1.37 6.75 -11.59
N CYS A 296 1.03 6.17 -10.43
CA CYS A 296 -0.25 5.47 -10.25
C CYS A 296 -1.40 6.47 -10.10
N ASP A 297 -1.22 7.53 -9.31
CA ASP A 297 -2.16 8.64 -9.14
C ASP A 297 -2.53 9.28 -10.49
N LEU A 298 -1.51 9.63 -11.29
CA LEU A 298 -1.66 10.10 -12.66
C LEU A 298 -2.36 9.08 -13.57
N PHE A 299 -1.94 7.80 -13.54
CA PHE A 299 -2.53 6.77 -14.41
C PHE A 299 -4.00 6.52 -14.12
N VAL A 300 -4.38 6.43 -12.83
CA VAL A 300 -5.78 6.25 -12.42
C VAL A 300 -6.60 7.51 -12.74
N GLY A 301 -6.07 8.70 -12.44
CA GLY A 301 -6.76 9.97 -12.73
C GLY A 301 -7.01 10.23 -14.22
N TYR A 302 -6.11 9.78 -15.11
CA TYR A 302 -6.31 9.85 -16.56
C TYR A 302 -7.12 8.68 -17.13
N HIS A 303 -7.18 7.53 -16.45
CA HIS A 303 -8.09 6.43 -16.80
C HIS A 303 -9.56 6.76 -16.45
N GLY A 304 -9.78 7.47 -15.35
CA GLY A 304 -11.05 8.14 -15.04
C GLY A 304 -12.20 7.24 -14.57
N ARG A 305 -12.04 5.91 -14.52
CA ARG A 305 -13.10 4.99 -14.04
C ARG A 305 -12.96 4.56 -12.57
N TYR A 306 -11.83 4.86 -11.93
CA TYR A 306 -11.52 4.35 -10.59
C TYR A 306 -11.03 5.47 -9.66
N GLY A 307 -11.40 5.37 -8.39
CA GLY A 307 -10.84 6.17 -7.30
C GLY A 307 -9.58 5.56 -6.69
N LEU A 308 -8.67 6.44 -6.28
CA LEU A 308 -7.64 6.15 -5.28
C LEU A 308 -7.94 6.98 -4.03
N SER A 309 -7.82 6.35 -2.87
CA SER A 309 -7.90 7.03 -1.57
C SER A 309 -6.73 7.98 -1.33
N HIS A 310 -5.51 7.51 -1.62
CA HIS A 310 -4.31 8.16 -1.08
C HIS A 310 -3.07 7.93 -1.95
N SER A 311 -2.39 9.02 -2.32
CA SER A 311 -1.08 9.01 -2.98
C SER A 311 -0.01 9.64 -2.08
N HIS A 312 1.20 9.09 -2.10
CA HIS A 312 2.38 9.71 -1.48
C HIS A 312 3.17 10.58 -2.47
N MET A 313 2.68 10.73 -3.71
CA MET A 313 3.16 11.64 -4.76
C MET A 313 4.66 11.64 -5.10
N LYS A 314 5.38 10.57 -4.78
CA LYS A 314 6.79 10.41 -5.14
C LYS A 314 6.90 9.74 -6.53
N PRO A 315 7.72 10.26 -7.46
CA PRO A 315 7.99 9.58 -8.73
C PRO A 315 8.82 8.30 -8.51
N TYR A 316 8.65 7.33 -9.40
CA TYR A 316 9.49 6.13 -9.47
C TYR A 316 9.94 5.93 -10.92
N SER A 317 11.23 6.09 -11.19
CA SER A 317 11.84 5.80 -12.50
C SER A 317 11.59 4.36 -12.98
N ARG A 318 11.52 3.41 -12.04
CA ARG A 318 11.30 1.97 -12.28
C ARG A 318 9.81 1.58 -12.43
N TRP A 319 8.94 2.50 -12.81
CA TRP A 319 7.50 2.25 -13.04
C TRP A 319 7.25 1.93 -14.53
N THR A 320 6.26 1.10 -14.85
CA THR A 320 5.87 0.84 -16.25
C THR A 320 4.46 0.23 -16.38
N ILE A 321 3.96 0.20 -17.61
CA ILE A 321 2.76 -0.53 -18.08
C ILE A 321 3.26 -1.69 -18.96
N PRO A 322 2.72 -2.92 -18.88
CA PRO A 322 3.09 -4.00 -19.79
C PRO A 322 2.40 -3.85 -21.16
N GLU A 323 2.92 -4.46 -22.23
CA GLU A 323 2.38 -4.29 -23.61
C GLU A 323 0.94 -4.81 -23.85
N CYS A 324 0.28 -5.37 -22.84
CA CYS A 324 -1.12 -5.82 -22.87
C CYS A 324 -1.56 -6.49 -24.18
N ARG A 325 -0.85 -7.54 -24.63
CA ARG A 325 -1.14 -8.31 -25.87
C ARG A 325 -2.56 -8.93 -25.97
N TRP A 326 -3.38 -8.78 -24.94
CA TRP A 326 -4.78 -9.18 -24.87
C TRP A 326 -5.76 -8.03 -25.17
N ALA A 327 -5.27 -6.78 -25.20
CA ALA A 327 -6.08 -5.59 -25.35
C ALA A 327 -6.43 -5.34 -26.80
N THR A 328 -7.67 -4.90 -27.03
CA THR A 328 -8.12 -4.44 -28.36
C THR A 328 -7.37 -3.17 -28.79
N ASP A 329 -7.41 -2.83 -30.08
CA ASP A 329 -6.75 -1.63 -30.59
C ASP A 329 -7.31 -0.34 -29.96
N SER A 330 -8.62 -0.30 -29.70
CA SER A 330 -9.26 0.79 -28.94
C SER A 330 -8.75 0.89 -27.49
N GLN A 331 -8.54 -0.24 -26.81
CA GLN A 331 -7.96 -0.24 -25.46
C GLN A 331 -6.47 0.14 -25.47
N ARG A 332 -5.69 -0.31 -26.47
CA ARG A 332 -4.29 0.13 -26.65
C ARG A 332 -4.20 1.63 -26.89
N GLU A 333 -5.07 2.19 -27.72
CA GLU A 333 -5.10 3.62 -28.00
C GLU A 333 -5.54 4.45 -26.79
N GLY A 334 -6.52 3.98 -26.01
CA GLY A 334 -6.86 4.58 -24.72
C GLY A 334 -5.69 4.58 -23.74
N LEU A 335 -4.95 3.47 -23.64
CA LEU A 335 -3.77 3.36 -22.75
C LEU A 335 -2.59 4.22 -23.23
N ARG A 336 -2.39 4.39 -24.55
CA ARG A 336 -1.43 5.34 -25.13
C ARG A 336 -1.81 6.79 -24.81
N GLY A 337 -3.07 7.18 -25.01
CA GLY A 337 -3.57 8.51 -24.68
C GLY A 337 -3.36 8.87 -23.21
N ILE A 338 -3.55 7.90 -22.31
CA ILE A 338 -3.20 8.04 -20.88
C ILE A 338 -1.69 8.28 -20.72
N VAL A 339 -0.81 7.48 -21.33
CA VAL A 339 0.66 7.65 -21.26
C VAL A 339 1.13 9.01 -21.78
N ASP A 340 0.57 9.51 -22.88
CA ASP A 340 0.95 10.83 -23.43
C ASP A 340 0.40 11.99 -22.58
N ALA A 341 -0.80 11.85 -22.00
CA ALA A 341 -1.33 12.79 -21.01
C ALA A 341 -0.46 12.83 -19.74
N MET A 342 -0.05 11.67 -19.22
CA MET A 342 0.92 11.54 -18.13
C MET A 342 2.26 12.20 -18.48
N THR A 343 2.82 11.93 -19.67
CA THR A 343 4.08 12.52 -20.15
C THR A 343 4.01 14.04 -20.20
N THR A 344 2.90 14.58 -20.71
CA THR A 344 2.63 16.02 -20.79
C THR A 344 2.52 16.64 -19.39
N LYS A 345 1.82 15.97 -18.47
CA LYS A 345 1.68 16.42 -17.08
C LYS A 345 3.02 16.43 -16.33
N LEU A 346 3.83 15.38 -16.49
CA LEU A 346 5.17 15.30 -15.90
C LEU A 346 6.09 16.43 -16.38
N ARG A 347 6.02 16.79 -17.68
CA ARG A 347 6.74 17.94 -18.24
C ARG A 347 6.26 19.27 -17.66
N SER A 348 4.96 19.44 -17.41
CA SER A 348 4.44 20.64 -16.74
C SER A 348 5.02 20.84 -15.32
N TYR A 349 5.40 19.76 -14.62
CA TYR A 349 6.07 19.80 -13.32
C TYR A 349 7.57 20.07 -13.38
N GLN A 350 8.19 19.92 -14.55
CA GLN A 350 9.54 20.41 -14.81
C GLN A 350 9.52 21.93 -15.02
N GLN A 351 8.59 22.41 -15.86
CA GLN A 351 8.45 23.81 -16.25
C GLN A 351 7.95 24.73 -15.11
N LYS A 352 7.01 24.27 -14.28
CA LYS A 352 6.55 25.05 -13.12
C LYS A 352 7.62 25.11 -12.03
N GLY A 353 7.76 26.29 -11.42
CA GLY A 353 8.76 26.59 -10.39
C GLY A 353 8.44 26.01 -9.00
N GLN A 354 8.92 26.67 -7.96
CA GLN A 354 8.74 26.29 -6.55
C GLN A 354 7.31 26.62 -6.06
N GLN A 355 6.33 25.84 -6.52
CA GLN A 355 4.93 25.94 -6.10
C GLN A 355 4.42 24.57 -5.66
N ALA A 356 3.55 24.56 -4.65
CA ALA A 356 2.89 23.34 -4.18
C ALA A 356 1.95 22.79 -5.26
N PHE A 357 2.22 21.59 -5.78
CA PHE A 357 1.33 20.95 -6.73
C PHE A 357 0.14 20.32 -6.00
N TYR A 358 -1.06 20.80 -6.32
CA TYR A 358 -2.33 20.16 -5.99
C TYR A 358 -2.76 19.29 -7.16
N HIS A 359 -2.91 17.99 -6.93
CA HIS A 359 -3.55 17.08 -7.87
C HIS A 359 -5.04 16.99 -7.54
N HIS A 360 -5.82 17.99 -7.97
CA HIS A 360 -7.27 17.93 -7.86
C HIS A 360 -7.84 17.04 -8.97
N VAL A 361 -7.79 15.72 -8.76
CA VAL A 361 -8.62 14.79 -9.54
C VAL A 361 -10.05 14.93 -8.99
N PRO A 362 -11.07 15.24 -9.81
CA PRO A 362 -12.46 15.15 -9.37
C PRO A 362 -12.71 13.76 -8.78
N PHE A 363 -13.43 13.70 -7.65
CA PHE A 363 -13.69 12.46 -6.91
C PHE A 363 -12.46 11.77 -6.26
N ALA A 364 -11.27 12.38 -6.17
CA ALA A 364 -10.19 11.84 -5.33
C ALA A 364 -10.04 12.62 -4.01
N GLU A 365 -10.14 11.92 -2.87
CA GLU A 365 -9.84 12.50 -1.54
C GLU A 365 -8.32 12.68 -1.29
N SER A 366 -7.48 12.22 -2.22
CA SER A 366 -6.01 12.28 -2.23
C SER A 366 -5.46 13.72 -2.25
N ARG A 367 -5.61 14.46 -1.13
CA ARG A 367 -5.07 15.80 -0.90
C ARG A 367 -3.56 15.78 -0.61
N ALA A 368 -2.80 15.16 -1.50
CA ALA A 368 -1.38 14.95 -1.37
C ALA A 368 -0.57 16.10 -1.99
N HIS A 369 0.12 16.87 -1.15
CA HIS A 369 0.87 18.04 -1.57
C HIS A 369 2.31 17.68 -2.03
N VAL A 370 2.64 17.91 -3.30
CA VAL A 370 4.06 17.98 -3.70
C VAL A 370 4.54 19.42 -3.48
N LEU A 371 5.08 19.66 -2.29
CA LEU A 371 5.75 20.91 -1.95
C LEU A 371 7.17 20.93 -2.56
N LEU A 372 7.30 21.60 -3.70
CA LEU A 372 8.59 22.15 -4.12
C LEU A 372 8.88 23.41 -3.30
N LEU A 373 9.57 23.22 -2.17
CA LEU A 373 10.33 24.27 -1.47
C LEU A 373 11.66 24.54 -2.21
#